data_AF-A0AAV2J5Q2-F1
#
_entry.id   AF-A0AAV2J5Q2-F1
#
_cell.length_a   1.000
_cell.length_b   1.000
_cell.length_c   1.000
_cell.angle_alpha   90.00
_cell.angle_beta   90.00
_cell.angle_gamma   90.00
#
_symmetry.space_group_name_H-M   'P 1'
#
loop_
_entity.id
_entity.type
_entity.pdbx_description
1 polymer ?
#
loop_
_entity_poly.entity_id
_entity_poly.type
_entity_poly.pdbx_seq_one_letter_code
_entity_poly.pdbx_strand_id
1 'polypeptide(L)'
;MMAGSAAEEKTFRRFLELFLREMRMPLQDTDPVPTRPVSDLLTEDELEGECLELCLQHLYKYNCPCSLAAALARATADGVLQMDMTPLSRTQEGVDFPHC
;
A
#
# COMPACT_ATOMS: atom_id res chain seq x y z
N MET A 1 14.28 14.24 -25.19
CA MET A 1 13.51 14.95 -24.13
C MET A 1 14.04 14.45 -22.79
N MET A 2 14.88 15.21 -22.07
CA MET A 2 15.49 14.70 -20.81
C MET A 2 16.00 15.83 -19.89
N ALA A 3 15.31 16.98 -19.85
CA ALA A 3 15.68 18.11 -18.99
C ALA A 3 14.77 18.30 -17.75
N GLY A 4 13.64 17.57 -17.66
CA GLY A 4 12.80 17.52 -16.46
C GLY A 4 13.33 16.60 -15.37
N SER A 5 14.00 15.50 -15.78
CA SER A 5 14.34 14.38 -14.90
C SER A 5 15.24 14.74 -13.70
N ALA A 6 16.16 15.70 -13.83
CA ALA A 6 17.13 15.98 -12.77
C ALA A 6 16.55 16.83 -11.62
N ALA A 7 15.56 17.69 -11.91
CA ALA A 7 14.87 18.48 -10.88
C ALA A 7 13.82 17.63 -10.16
N GLU A 8 13.12 16.79 -10.92
CA GLU A 8 12.18 15.79 -10.41
C GLU A 8 12.90 14.77 -9.52
N GLU A 9 14.05 14.25 -9.93
CA GLU A 9 14.84 13.31 -9.13
C GLU A 9 15.24 13.90 -7.77
N LYS A 10 15.71 15.16 -7.73
CA LYS A 10 16.02 15.84 -6.46
C LYS A 10 14.79 15.97 -5.57
N THR A 11 13.64 16.23 -6.17
CA THR A 11 12.37 16.36 -5.45
C THR A 11 11.92 15.02 -4.89
N PHE A 12 11.96 13.96 -5.71
CA PHE A 12 11.61 12.60 -5.31
C PHE A 12 12.55 12.09 -4.22
N ARG A 13 13.86 12.27 -4.40
CA ARG A 13 14.86 11.86 -3.42
C ARG A 13 14.62 12.54 -2.07
N ARG A 14 14.37 13.86 -2.07
CA ARG A 14 14.09 14.61 -0.86
C ARG A 14 12.77 14.19 -0.19
N PHE A 15 11.73 13.92 -0.97
CA PHE A 15 10.48 13.37 -0.44
C PHE A 15 10.72 12.01 0.22
N LEU A 16 11.38 11.08 -0.47
CA LEU A 16 11.67 9.73 0.04
C LEU A 16 12.50 9.79 1.33
N GLU A 17 13.50 10.66 1.40
CA GLU A 17 14.29 10.83 2.62
C GLU A 17 13.45 11.30 3.81
N LEU A 18 12.52 12.23 3.59
CA LEU A 18 11.60 12.71 4.63
C LEU A 18 10.58 11.64 5.01
N PHE A 19 9.97 10.99 4.01
CA PHE A 19 8.97 9.94 4.17
C PHE A 19 9.55 8.74 4.95
N LEU A 20 10.72 8.24 4.55
CA LEU A 20 11.39 7.14 5.26
C LEU A 20 11.83 7.52 6.68
N ARG A 21 12.10 8.80 6.94
CA ARG A 21 12.43 9.28 8.28
C ARG A 21 11.21 9.34 9.20
N GLU A 22 10.03 9.60 8.66
CA GLU A 22 8.77 9.54 9.38
C GLU A 22 8.34 8.07 9.61
N MET A 23 8.45 7.23 8.57
CA MET A 23 8.06 5.82 8.57
C MET A 23 9.09 4.88 9.23
N ARG A 24 10.05 5.43 9.98
CA ARG A 24 11.32 4.78 10.38
C ARG A 24 11.17 3.56 11.31
N MET A 25 9.95 3.21 11.69
CA MET A 25 9.67 2.01 12.46
C MET A 25 8.71 1.13 11.66
N PRO A 26 9.03 -0.17 11.46
CA PRO A 26 8.01 -1.11 11.01
C PRO A 26 6.83 -1.00 11.96
N LEU A 27 5.61 -0.97 11.40
CA LEU A 27 4.40 -0.99 12.20
C LEU A 27 4.50 -2.19 13.14
N GLN A 28 4.50 -1.93 14.45
CA GLN A 28 4.40 -3.01 15.43
C GLN A 28 2.98 -3.57 15.36
N ASP A 29 2.75 -4.80 15.78
CA ASP A 29 1.39 -5.40 15.78
C ASP A 29 0.34 -4.58 16.56
N THR A 30 0.80 -3.68 17.45
CA THR A 30 -0.04 -2.74 18.21
C THR A 30 -0.24 -1.37 17.56
N ASP A 31 0.50 -1.04 16.51
CA ASP A 31 0.35 0.24 15.81
C ASP A 31 -0.93 0.22 14.96
N PRO A 32 -1.76 1.27 15.02
CA PRO A 32 -2.95 1.34 14.19
C PRO A 32 -2.54 1.36 12.71
N VAL A 33 -3.12 0.44 11.93
CA VAL A 33 -2.92 0.38 10.49
C VAL A 33 -3.21 1.76 9.88
N PRO A 34 -2.28 2.32 9.07
CA PRO A 34 -2.33 3.72 8.67
C PRO A 34 -3.54 4.09 7.82
N THR A 35 -4.10 3.13 7.10
CA THR A 35 -5.34 3.24 6.32
C THR A 35 -6.07 1.91 6.44
N ARG A 36 -7.39 1.96 6.67
CA ARG A 36 -8.24 0.76 6.64
C ARG A 36 -8.85 0.65 5.24
N PRO A 37 -8.91 -0.56 4.65
CA PRO A 37 -9.65 -0.79 3.42
C PRO A 37 -11.13 -0.43 3.61
N VAL A 38 -11.83 -0.14 2.51
CA VAL A 38 -13.26 0.22 2.56
C VAL A 38 -14.12 -1.00 2.90
N SER A 39 -13.64 -2.20 2.59
CA SER A 39 -14.31 -3.47 2.85
C SER A 39 -13.36 -4.49 3.48
N ASP A 40 -13.88 -5.30 4.41
CA ASP A 40 -13.19 -6.46 4.98
C ASP A 40 -13.17 -7.67 4.03
N LEU A 41 -13.93 -7.60 2.92
CA LEU A 41 -14.01 -8.62 1.88
C LEU A 41 -13.72 -7.96 0.53
N LEU A 42 -12.67 -8.43 -0.15
CA LEU A 42 -12.25 -7.97 -1.48
C LEU A 42 -12.11 -9.16 -2.42
N THR A 43 -12.62 -9.00 -3.63
CA THR A 43 -12.37 -9.96 -4.72
C THR A 43 -10.98 -9.72 -5.33
N GLU A 44 -10.42 -10.71 -6.02
CA GLU A 44 -9.12 -10.57 -6.69
C GLU A 44 -9.12 -9.45 -7.73
N ASP A 45 -10.24 -9.24 -8.43
CA ASP A 45 -10.43 -8.13 -9.37
C ASP A 45 -10.41 -6.75 -8.68
N GLU A 46 -10.90 -6.66 -7.44
CA GLU A 46 -10.94 -5.39 -6.67
C GLU A 46 -9.64 -5.13 -5.89
N LEU A 47 -8.84 -6.17 -5.65
CA LEU A 47 -7.61 -6.11 -4.85
C LEU A 47 -6.61 -5.10 -5.42
N GLU A 48 -6.38 -5.10 -6.74
CA GLU A 48 -5.46 -4.15 -7.37
C GLU A 48 -5.92 -2.71 -7.13
N GLY A 49 -7.21 -2.43 -7.35
CA GLY A 49 -7.79 -1.09 -7.21
C GLY A 49 -7.69 -0.58 -5.77
N GLU A 50 -8.08 -1.38 -4.80
CA GLU A 50 -8.00 -1.03 -3.37
C GLU A 50 -6.54 -0.85 -2.92
N CYS A 51 -5.62 -1.73 -3.35
CA CYS A 51 -4.20 -1.56 -3.04
C CYS A 51 -3.65 -0.23 -3.59
N LEU A 52 -4.00 0.12 -4.81
CA LEU A 52 -3.60 1.39 -5.42
C LEU A 52 -4.19 2.59 -4.68
N GLU A 53 -5.50 2.57 -4.39
CA GLU A 53 -6.21 3.64 -3.67
C GLU A 53 -5.61 3.86 -2.28
N LEU A 54 -5.38 2.79 -1.51
CA LEU A 54 -4.79 2.86 -0.17
C LEU A 54 -3.36 3.41 -0.20
N CYS A 55 -2.54 2.95 -1.15
CA CYS A 55 -1.19 3.48 -1.32
C CYS A 55 -1.21 4.98 -1.67
N LEU A 56 -2.06 5.38 -2.62
CA LEU A 56 -2.19 6.77 -3.03
C LEU A 56 -2.70 7.66 -1.90
N GLN A 57 -3.74 7.23 -1.18
CA GLN A 57 -4.30 7.95 -0.04
C GLN A 57 -3.23 8.17 1.04
N HIS A 58 -2.47 7.13 1.37
CA HIS A 58 -1.38 7.23 2.33
C HIS A 58 -0.30 8.20 1.85
N LEU A 59 0.15 8.08 0.59
CA LEU A 59 1.20 8.93 0.02
C LEU A 59 0.77 10.40 -0.12
N TYR A 60 -0.49 10.67 -0.48
CA TYR A 60 -1.03 12.03 -0.57
C TYR A 60 -1.10 12.72 0.79
N LYS A 61 -1.33 11.99 1.88
CA LYS A 61 -1.25 12.54 3.25
C LYS A 61 0.12 13.17 3.52
N TYR A 62 1.19 12.65 2.90
CA TYR A 62 2.56 13.17 3.04
C TYR A 62 2.96 14.16 1.93
N ASN A 63 2.03 14.63 1.10
CA ASN A 63 2.30 15.50 -0.05
C ASN A 63 3.23 14.86 -1.10
N CYS A 64 3.10 13.55 -1.31
CA CYS A 64 3.86 12.85 -2.35
C CYS A 64 3.50 13.39 -3.76
N PRO A 65 4.49 13.70 -4.61
CA PRO A 65 4.21 14.10 -6.00
C PRO A 65 3.56 12.96 -6.78
N CYS A 66 2.54 13.28 -7.59
CA CYS A 66 1.64 12.29 -8.19
C CYS A 66 2.34 11.22 -9.04
N SER A 67 3.39 11.58 -9.78
CA SER A 67 4.17 10.64 -10.60
C SER A 67 4.93 9.63 -9.74
N LEU A 68 5.50 10.06 -8.62
CA LEU A 68 6.14 9.18 -7.65
C LEU A 68 5.11 8.34 -6.91
N ALA A 69 3.97 8.95 -6.52
CA ALA A 69 2.91 8.25 -5.82
C ALA A 69 2.33 7.10 -6.66
N ALA A 70 2.08 7.36 -7.95
CA ALA A 70 1.61 6.34 -8.89
C ALA A 70 2.65 5.22 -9.10
N ALA A 71 3.93 5.57 -9.23
CA ALA A 71 5.00 4.58 -9.38
C ALA A 71 5.16 3.69 -8.13
N LEU A 72 5.12 4.29 -6.93
CA LEU A 72 5.18 3.57 -5.67
C LEU A 72 3.95 2.69 -5.47
N ALA A 73 2.74 3.24 -5.66
CA ALA A 73 1.50 2.48 -5.55
C ALA A 73 1.49 1.28 -6.50
N ARG A 74 1.94 1.46 -7.74
CA ARG A 74 2.03 0.39 -8.73
C ARG A 74 3.05 -0.69 -8.35
N ALA A 75 4.23 -0.30 -7.86
CA ALA A 75 5.24 -1.25 -7.39
C ALA A 75 4.75 -2.03 -6.15
N THR A 76 4.02 -1.38 -5.25
CA THR A 76 3.40 -2.04 -4.09
C THR A 76 2.32 -3.02 -4.53
N ALA A 77 1.40 -2.61 -5.41
CA ALA A 77 0.35 -3.48 -5.92
C ALA A 77 0.93 -4.71 -6.64
N ASP A 78 1.96 -4.53 -7.47
CA ASP A 78 2.66 -5.64 -8.13
C ASP A 78 3.28 -6.63 -7.12
N GLY A 79 3.88 -6.11 -6.03
CA GLY A 79 4.40 -6.94 -4.95
C GLY A 79 3.31 -7.70 -4.18
N VAL A 80 2.15 -7.08 -3.95
CA VAL A 80 1.00 -7.73 -3.30
C VAL A 80 0.38 -8.80 -4.19
N LEU A 81 0.23 -8.52 -5.49
CA LEU A 81 -0.28 -9.50 -6.46
C LEU A 81 0.68 -10.69 -6.67
N GLN A 82 1.99 -10.48 -6.47
CA GLN A 82 2.99 -11.54 -6.48
C GLN A 82 3.15 -12.26 -5.13
N MET A 83 2.58 -11.73 -4.04
CA MET A 83 2.55 -12.43 -2.77
C MET A 83 1.54 -13.57 -2.84
N ASP A 84 1.96 -14.74 -2.39
CA ASP A 84 1.10 -15.90 -2.33
C ASP A 84 0.05 -15.70 -1.22
N MET A 85 -1.18 -15.35 -1.60
CA MET A 85 -2.31 -15.12 -0.69
C MET A 85 -3.06 -16.41 -0.31
N THR A 86 -2.63 -17.58 -0.80
CA THR A 86 -3.24 -18.87 -0.45
C THR A 86 -3.26 -19.24 1.05
N PRO A 87 -2.37 -18.75 1.94
CA PRO A 87 -2.51 -19.00 3.37
C PRO A 87 -3.60 -18.16 4.06
N LEU A 88 -4.07 -17.07 3.45
CA LEU A 88 -5.11 -16.20 4.04
C LEU A 88 -6.53 -16.71 3.75
N SER A 89 -6.77 -17.32 2.59
CA SER A 89 -8.06 -17.91 2.23
C SER A 89 -8.44 -19.11 3.10
N ARG A 90 -7.46 -19.84 3.66
CA ARG A 90 -7.70 -21.01 4.53
C ARG A 90 -8.29 -20.68 5.90
N THR A 91 -8.19 -19.43 6.38
CA THR A 91 -8.76 -19.07 7.68
C THR A 91 -10.27 -18.83 7.61
N GLN A 92 -10.85 -18.62 6.43
CA GLN A 92 -12.30 -18.44 6.26
C GLN A 92 -13.06 -19.77 6.07
N GLU A 93 -12.36 -20.90 6.07
CA GLU A 93 -12.94 -22.26 6.02
C GLU A 93 -12.96 -22.89 7.42
N GLY A 94 -13.29 -22.13 8.47
CA GLY A 94 -13.00 -22.59 9.84
C GLY A 94 -13.86 -22.01 10.97
N VAL A 95 -15.03 -21.44 10.67
CA VAL A 95 -16.01 -21.12 11.73
C VAL A 95 -17.26 -21.95 11.48
N ASP A 96 -17.14 -23.24 11.78
CA ASP A 96 -18.26 -24.12 12.09
C ASP A 96 -19.04 -23.45 13.23
N PHE A 97 -20.26 -23.00 12.93
CA PHE A 97 -21.19 -22.53 13.94
C PHE A 97 -21.45 -23.70 14.91
N PRO A 98 -21.14 -23.59 16.21
CA PRO A 98 -21.58 -24.60 17.15
C PRO A 98 -23.10 -24.50 17.28
N HIS A 99 -23.79 -25.42 16.63
CA HIS A 99 -25.19 -25.73 16.93
C HIS A 99 -25.21 -26.39 18.32
N CYS A 100 -25.69 -25.64 19.32
CA CYS A 100 -26.25 -26.17 20.57
C CYS A 100 -27.65 -25.58 20.72
#